data_AF-A0A369UQW5-F1
#
_entry.id   AF-A0A369UQW5-F1
#
_cell.length_a   1.000
_cell.length_b   1.000
_cell.length_c   1.000
_cell.angle_alpha   90.00
_cell.angle_beta   90.00
_cell.angle_gamma   90.00
#
_symmetry.space_group_name_H-M   'P 1'
#
loop_
_entity.id
_entity.type
_entity.pdbx_description
1 polymer ?
#
loop_
_entity_poly.entity_id
_entity_poly.type
_entity_poly.pdbx_seq_one_letter_code
_entity_poly.pdbx_strand_id
1 'polypeptide(L)'
;MLLGLAVIPSIAQRWGSLRSPQPTERNHCVRDIDIRKLKEVINILLDHVIDMGVDSLPLEQSFYWKIHDDEKYAMSGTPDLVVGDLFDDLDFVEGVLLDKDNVVSYTLTEVAPILTYVGEVAFSKLGSKGG
;
A
#
# COMPACT_ATOMS: atom_id res chain seq x y z
N MET A 1 -65.82 7.25 20.89
CA MET A 1 -64.92 8.41 20.68
C MET A 1 -63.49 7.89 20.83
N LEU A 2 -62.63 8.17 19.85
CA LEU A 2 -61.50 7.31 19.43
C LEU A 2 -60.32 7.21 20.42
N LEU A 3 -59.76 6.00 20.50
CA LEU A 3 -58.46 5.67 21.08
C LEU A 3 -57.34 6.35 20.27
N GLY A 4 -56.46 7.10 20.94
CA GLY A 4 -55.30 7.74 20.32
C GLY A 4 -54.24 6.71 19.93
N LEU A 5 -53.90 6.66 18.64
CA LEU A 5 -52.74 5.92 18.15
C LEU A 5 -51.46 6.60 18.65
N ALA A 6 -50.65 5.86 19.41
CA ALA A 6 -49.26 6.23 19.66
C ALA A 6 -48.47 6.15 18.35
N VAL A 7 -47.89 7.27 17.93
CA VAL A 7 -46.99 7.33 16.78
C VAL A 7 -45.69 6.62 17.18
N ILE A 8 -45.46 5.45 16.60
CA ILE A 8 -44.17 4.74 16.69
C ILE A 8 -43.17 5.52 15.83
N PRO A 9 -42.05 6.04 16.38
CA PRO A 9 -41.04 6.70 15.56
C PRO A 9 -40.44 5.69 14.57
N SER A 10 -40.33 6.10 13.30
CA SER A 10 -39.61 5.35 12.27
C SER A 10 -38.18 5.04 12.72
N ILE A 11 -37.72 3.81 12.44
CA ILE A 11 -36.36 3.30 12.69
C ILE A 11 -35.26 4.25 12.17
N ALA A 12 -35.58 5.12 11.21
CA ALA A 12 -34.66 6.10 10.62
C ALA A 12 -34.17 7.20 11.60
N GLN A 13 -34.88 7.51 12.69
CA GLN A 13 -34.47 8.59 13.61
C GLN A 13 -33.50 8.15 14.72
N ARG A 14 -33.11 6.87 14.77
CA ARG A 14 -32.19 6.32 15.78
C ARG A 14 -30.70 6.38 15.38
N TRP A 15 -30.39 6.78 14.15
CA TRP A 15 -29.04 6.77 13.58
C TRP A 15 -28.37 8.16 13.49
N GLY A 16 -28.89 9.16 14.20
CA GLY A 16 -28.30 10.51 14.24
C GLY A 16 -27.09 10.69 15.17
N SER A 17 -26.57 9.64 15.81
CA SER A 17 -25.46 9.77 16.78
C SER A 17 -24.34 8.73 16.68
N LEU A 18 -24.37 7.80 15.72
CA LEU A 18 -23.22 6.93 15.47
C LEU A 18 -22.26 7.63 14.50
N ARG A 19 -21.55 8.65 15.00
CA ARG A 19 -20.29 9.04 14.39
C ARG A 19 -19.39 7.81 14.49
N SER A 20 -18.95 7.27 13.35
CA SER A 20 -17.78 6.38 13.32
C SER A 20 -16.67 7.07 14.12
N PRO A 21 -16.01 6.39 15.07
CA PRO A 21 -14.91 7.00 15.80
C PRO A 21 -13.89 7.54 14.79
N GLN A 22 -13.54 8.81 14.94
CA GLN A 22 -12.45 9.43 14.19
C GLN A 22 -11.15 8.65 14.49
N PRO A 23 -10.19 8.52 13.54
CA PRO A 23 -8.98 7.71 13.72
C PRO A 23 -7.98 8.19 14.80
N THR A 24 -8.37 9.05 15.73
CA THR A 24 -7.43 9.90 16.48
C THR A 24 -7.05 9.44 17.88
N GLU A 25 -7.41 8.22 18.32
CA GLU A 25 -7.02 7.74 19.67
C GLU A 25 -6.38 6.36 19.67
N ARG A 26 -5.54 6.05 18.67
CA ARG A 26 -4.44 5.11 18.94
C ARG A 26 -3.34 5.90 19.62
N ASN A 27 -3.01 5.57 20.87
CA ASN A 27 -1.78 6.02 21.51
C ASN A 27 -0.63 5.76 20.52
N HIS A 28 -0.10 6.81 19.88
CA HIS A 28 0.98 6.70 18.92
C HIS A 28 2.26 6.35 19.69
N CYS A 29 2.48 5.05 19.91
CA CYS A 29 3.79 4.55 20.26
C CYS A 29 4.67 4.75 19.03
N VAL A 30 5.59 5.73 19.10
CA VAL A 30 6.64 5.86 18.10
C VAL A 30 7.44 4.56 18.10
N ARG A 31 7.61 3.95 16.93
CA ARG A 31 8.41 2.75 16.75
C ARG A 31 9.50 3.02 15.73
N ASP A 32 10.71 2.61 16.05
CA ASP A 32 11.83 2.69 15.12
C ASP A 32 11.75 1.54 14.10
N ILE A 33 12.16 1.83 12.86
CA ILE A 33 12.37 0.82 11.83
C ILE A 33 13.85 0.44 11.84
N ASP A 34 14.13 -0.81 12.19
CA ASP A 34 15.47 -1.37 12.05
C ASP A 34 15.73 -1.71 10.57
N ILE A 35 16.51 -0.86 9.91
CA ILE A 35 16.84 -0.99 8.49
C ILE A 35 17.57 -2.31 8.17
N ARG A 36 18.35 -2.86 9.11
CA ARG A 36 19.03 -4.14 8.90
C ARG A 36 18.04 -5.30 8.87
N LYS A 37 17.07 -5.31 9.79
CA LYS A 37 15.99 -6.30 9.80
C LYS A 37 15.09 -6.17 8.58
N LEU A 38 14.77 -4.94 8.17
CA LEU A 38 13.97 -4.71 6.96
C LEU A 38 14.68 -5.26 5.72
N LYS A 39 15.99 -5.02 5.57
CA LYS A 39 16.79 -5.61 4.49
C LYS A 39 16.74 -7.15 4.52
N GLU A 40 16.91 -7.76 5.68
CA GLU A 40 16.85 -9.22 5.83
C GLU A 40 15.48 -9.78 5.40
N VAL A 41 14.39 -9.14 5.84
CA VAL A 41 13.02 -9.53 5.45
C VAL A 41 12.82 -9.42 3.94
N ILE A 42 13.25 -8.31 3.31
CA ILE A 42 13.13 -8.12 1.86
C ILE A 42 13.91 -9.21 1.12
N ASN A 43 15.14 -9.50 1.55
CA ASN A 43 15.93 -10.58 0.94
C ASN A 43 15.24 -11.94 1.05
N ILE A 44 14.72 -12.30 2.23
CA ILE A 44 13.99 -13.57 2.43
C ILE A 44 12.78 -13.67 1.49
N LEU A 45 12.04 -12.57 1.30
CA LEU A 45 10.87 -12.56 0.42
C LEU A 45 11.26 -12.70 -1.07
N LEU A 46 12.33 -12.04 -1.50
CA LEU A 46 12.83 -12.17 -2.87
C LEU A 46 13.41 -13.57 -3.13
N ASP A 47 14.21 -14.10 -2.20
CA ASP A 47 14.73 -15.46 -2.26
C ASP A 47 13.59 -16.48 -2.34
N HIS A 48 12.50 -16.29 -1.57
CA HIS A 48 11.32 -17.14 -1.64
C HIS A 48 10.67 -17.16 -3.04
N VAL A 49 10.53 -16.00 -3.68
CA VAL A 49 9.98 -15.91 -5.05
C VAL A 49 10.89 -16.63 -6.05
N ILE A 50 12.22 -16.48 -5.93
CA ILE A 50 13.21 -17.16 -6.77
C ILE A 50 13.16 -18.68 -6.56
N ASP A 51 13.12 -19.13 -5.30
CA ASP A 51 13.05 -20.57 -4.94
C ASP A 51 11.78 -21.26 -5.46
N MET A 52 10.71 -20.48 -5.72
CA MET A 52 9.49 -20.95 -6.38
C MET A 52 9.62 -21.03 -7.91
N GLY A 53 10.81 -20.75 -8.47
CA GLY A 53 11.13 -20.83 -9.89
C GLY A 53 10.77 -19.57 -10.69
N VAL A 54 10.69 -18.41 -10.03
CA VAL A 54 10.35 -17.13 -10.67
C VAL A 54 11.59 -16.23 -10.69
N ASP A 55 12.41 -16.37 -11.73
CA ASP A 55 13.59 -15.51 -11.94
C ASP A 55 13.26 -14.19 -12.64
N SER A 56 12.15 -14.14 -13.37
CA SER A 56 11.68 -12.92 -14.05
C SER A 56 10.16 -12.92 -14.21
N LEU A 57 9.60 -11.71 -14.22
CA LEU A 57 8.19 -11.46 -14.46
C LEU A 57 8.04 -10.46 -15.61
N PRO A 58 7.09 -10.66 -16.53
CA PRO A 58 6.79 -9.65 -17.53
C PRO A 58 6.18 -8.43 -16.81
N LEU A 59 6.63 -7.23 -17.17
CA LEU A 59 6.00 -5.99 -16.76
C LEU A 59 4.91 -5.63 -17.78
N GLU A 60 3.69 -6.05 -17.51
CA GLU A 60 2.54 -5.86 -18.42
C GLU A 60 1.74 -4.58 -18.10
N GLN A 61 1.96 -4.01 -16.92
CA GLN A 61 1.29 -2.80 -16.44
C GLN A 61 2.31 -1.68 -16.43
N SER A 62 1.93 -0.52 -16.99
CA SER A 62 2.76 0.70 -16.93
C SER A 62 2.28 1.57 -15.77
N PHE A 63 1.04 2.06 -15.83
CA PHE A 63 0.58 3.06 -14.88
C PHE A 63 -0.08 2.51 -13.61
N TYR A 64 0.13 3.19 -12.49
CA TYR A 64 -0.57 2.94 -11.22
C TYR A 64 -1.04 4.25 -10.58
N TRP A 65 -2.10 4.16 -9.77
CA TRP A 65 -2.56 5.29 -8.95
C TRP A 65 -1.63 5.51 -7.76
N LYS A 66 -1.18 6.74 -7.58
CA LYS A 66 -0.37 7.21 -6.45
C LYS A 66 -1.03 8.43 -5.81
N ILE A 67 -0.64 8.75 -4.59
CA ILE A 67 -0.97 9.99 -3.89
C ILE A 67 0.31 10.85 -3.84
N HIS A 68 0.18 12.18 -3.89
CA HIS A 68 1.33 13.06 -3.69
C HIS A 68 2.05 12.80 -2.36
N ASP A 69 3.38 12.91 -2.34
CA ASP A 69 4.18 12.50 -1.18
C ASP A 69 3.93 13.36 0.07
N ASP A 70 3.53 14.63 -0.11
CA ASP A 70 3.12 15.55 0.95
C ASP A 70 1.71 15.25 1.50
N GLU A 71 0.87 14.57 0.73
CA GLU A 71 -0.49 14.17 1.12
C GLU A 71 -0.56 12.76 1.72
N LYS A 72 0.42 11.88 1.43
CA LYS A 72 0.42 10.45 1.78
C LYS A 72 0.12 10.14 3.26
N TYR A 73 0.49 11.04 4.17
CA TYR A 73 0.28 10.87 5.62
C TYR A 73 -0.75 11.85 6.20
N ALA A 74 -1.33 12.75 5.39
CA ALA A 74 -2.28 13.77 5.81
C ALA A 74 -3.71 13.22 5.85
N MET A 75 -4.05 12.50 6.93
CA MET A 75 -5.34 11.80 7.08
C MET A 75 -6.56 12.70 7.33
N SER A 76 -6.39 14.02 7.34
CA SER A 76 -7.48 14.98 7.60
C SER A 76 -8.32 15.32 6.36
N GLY A 77 -7.95 14.84 5.18
CA GLY A 77 -8.64 15.12 3.92
C GLY A 77 -8.60 13.94 2.93
N THR A 78 -9.28 14.12 1.80
CA THR A 78 -9.13 13.22 0.64
C THR A 78 -7.93 13.71 -0.17
N PRO A 79 -6.91 12.87 -0.41
CA PRO A 79 -5.77 13.26 -1.22
C PRO A 79 -6.12 13.31 -2.71
N ASP A 80 -5.33 14.06 -3.47
CA ASP A 80 -5.40 14.03 -4.92
C ASP A 80 -4.68 12.79 -5.47
N LEU A 81 -5.27 12.20 -6.51
CA LEU A 81 -4.69 11.05 -7.19
C LEU A 81 -3.79 11.50 -8.33
N VAL A 82 -2.56 11.01 -8.31
CA VAL A 82 -1.59 11.10 -9.40
C VAL A 82 -1.32 9.74 -10.01
N VAL A 83 -0.58 9.73 -11.11
CA VAL A 83 -0.18 8.52 -11.82
C VAL A 83 1.33 8.35 -11.69
N GLY A 84 1.76 7.17 -11.26
CA GLY A 84 3.14 6.71 -11.41
C GLY A 84 3.27 5.78 -12.62
N ASP A 85 4.50 5.51 -13.04
CA ASP A 85 4.84 4.63 -14.15
C ASP A 85 5.87 3.58 -13.71
N LEU A 86 5.49 2.31 -13.77
CA LEU A 86 6.33 1.17 -13.40
C LEU A 86 7.53 1.00 -14.32
N PHE A 87 7.46 1.45 -15.58
CA PHE A 87 8.62 1.41 -16.47
C PHE A 87 9.68 2.42 -16.03
N ASP A 88 9.27 3.66 -15.75
CA ASP A 88 10.17 4.69 -15.21
C ASP A 88 10.75 4.24 -13.87
N ASP A 89 9.92 3.71 -12.96
CA ASP A 89 10.37 3.19 -11.67
C ASP A 89 11.39 2.05 -11.85
N LEU A 90 11.17 1.12 -12.78
CA LEU A 90 12.11 0.03 -13.07
C LEU A 90 13.43 0.55 -13.64
N ASP A 91 13.40 1.52 -14.55
CA ASP A 91 14.61 2.15 -15.11
C ASP A 91 15.46 2.80 -14.00
N PHE A 92 14.83 3.46 -13.03
CA PHE A 92 15.53 4.01 -11.85
C PHE A 92 16.15 2.91 -10.98
N VAL A 93 15.43 1.81 -10.75
CA VAL A 93 15.92 0.67 -9.95
C VAL A 93 17.12 0.00 -10.63
N GLU A 94 17.04 -0.26 -11.93
CA GLU A 94 18.13 -0.87 -12.70
C GLU A 94 19.34 0.07 -12.80
N GLY A 95 19.11 1.39 -12.85
CA GLY A 95 20.16 2.41 -12.82
C GLY A 95 21.09 2.31 -11.61
N VAL A 96 20.59 1.84 -10.45
CA VAL A 96 21.40 1.61 -9.23
C VAL A 96 22.53 0.59 -9.48
N LEU A 97 22.31 -0.39 -10.35
CA LEU A 97 23.33 -1.38 -10.68
C LEU A 97 24.42 -0.82 -11.59
N LEU A 98 24.07 0.18 -12.41
CA LEU A 98 24.96 0.80 -13.40
C LEU A 98 25.85 1.88 -12.79
N ASP A 99 25.36 2.62 -11.79
CA ASP A 99 26.09 3.71 -11.14
C ASP A 99 25.97 3.63 -9.61
N LYS A 100 26.78 2.75 -9.02
CA LYS A 100 26.79 2.48 -7.58
C LYS A 100 27.34 3.63 -6.74
N ASP A 101 28.02 4.59 -7.36
CA ASP A 101 28.62 5.73 -6.65
C ASP A 101 27.62 6.88 -6.47
N ASN A 102 26.50 6.88 -7.23
CA ASN A 102 25.46 7.91 -7.18
C ASN A 102 24.10 7.41 -6.65
N VAL A 103 24.11 6.34 -5.84
CA VAL A 103 22.88 5.79 -5.24
C VAL A 103 22.27 6.77 -4.24
N VAL A 104 21.00 7.10 -4.44
CA VAL A 104 20.23 7.99 -3.56
C VAL A 104 19.21 7.16 -2.78
N SER A 105 19.11 7.38 -1.46
CA SER A 105 18.15 6.63 -0.64
C SER A 105 16.69 6.87 -1.03
N TYR A 106 16.40 7.96 -1.74
CA TYR A 106 15.09 8.25 -2.30
C TYR A 106 14.63 7.15 -3.25
N THR A 107 15.54 6.51 -4.00
CA THR A 107 15.26 5.39 -4.92
C THR A 107 14.50 4.22 -4.27
N LEU A 108 14.49 4.12 -2.93
CA LEU A 108 13.61 3.18 -2.22
C LEU A 108 12.12 3.42 -2.49
N THR A 109 11.72 4.64 -2.88
CA THR A 109 10.33 4.98 -3.19
C THR A 109 9.89 4.44 -4.56
N GLU A 110 10.83 4.21 -5.45
CA GLU A 110 10.72 3.66 -6.80
C GLU A 110 10.86 2.13 -6.75
N VAL A 111 11.66 1.60 -5.80
CA VAL A 111 11.69 0.15 -5.49
C VAL A 111 10.33 -0.33 -4.95
N ALA A 112 9.65 0.48 -4.13
CA ALA A 112 8.40 0.09 -3.47
C ALA A 112 7.25 -0.36 -4.43
N PRO A 113 6.90 0.38 -5.49
CA PRO A 113 5.90 -0.06 -6.46
C PRO A 113 6.35 -1.31 -7.23
N ILE A 114 7.64 -1.46 -7.53
CA ILE A 114 8.18 -2.68 -8.17
C ILE A 114 8.02 -3.90 -7.25
N LEU A 115 8.36 -3.79 -5.97
CA LEU A 115 8.14 -4.87 -5.00
C LEU A 115 6.66 -5.23 -4.87
N THR A 116 5.78 -4.23 -4.92
CA THR A 116 4.31 -4.45 -4.92
C THR A 116 3.89 -5.24 -6.15
N TYR A 117 4.33 -4.81 -7.33
CA TYR A 117 4.05 -5.48 -8.60
C TYR A 117 4.53 -6.93 -8.61
N VAL A 118 5.77 -7.17 -8.18
CA VAL A 118 6.34 -8.52 -8.07
C VAL A 118 5.49 -9.38 -7.14
N GLY A 119 5.11 -8.87 -5.97
CA GLY A 119 4.25 -9.59 -5.02
C GLY A 119 2.91 -9.98 -5.61
N GLU A 120 2.21 -9.04 -6.26
CA GLU A 120 0.88 -9.27 -6.86
C GLU A 120 0.93 -10.29 -8.01
N VAL A 121 1.91 -10.15 -8.90
CA VAL A 121 2.06 -11.01 -10.07
C VAL A 121 2.59 -12.39 -9.68
N ALA A 122 3.57 -12.46 -8.78
CA ALA A 122 4.08 -13.74 -8.26
C ALA A 122 2.96 -14.50 -7.55
N PHE A 123 2.22 -13.86 -6.64
CA PHE A 123 1.07 -14.49 -5.97
C PHE A 123 0.05 -15.05 -6.97
N SER A 124 -0.30 -14.27 -7.99
CA SER A 124 -1.26 -14.68 -9.01
C SER A 124 -0.78 -15.85 -9.87
N LYS A 125 0.50 -15.89 -10.24
CA LYS A 125 1.12 -16.99 -11.01
C LYS A 125 1.30 -18.26 -10.18
N LEU A 126 1.60 -18.12 -8.89
CA LEU A 126 1.97 -19.24 -8.03
C LEU A 126 0.77 -19.93 -7.36
N GLY A 127 -0.42 -19.32 -7.44
CA GLY A 127 -1.74 -19.94 -7.21
C GLY A 127 -1.84 -20.91 -6.03
N SER A 128 -2.39 -20.47 -4.89
CA SER A 128 -2.82 -21.31 -3.74
C SER A 128 -1.78 -22.27 -3.12
N LYS A 129 -0.53 -22.31 -3.58
CA LYS A 129 0.58 -23.07 -2.99
C LYS A 129 1.45 -22.23 -2.04
N GLY A 130 0.80 -21.30 -1.32
CA GLY A 130 1.41 -20.54 -0.23
C GLY A 130 2.16 -19.28 -0.64
N GLY A 131 1.55 -18.44 -1.48
CA GLY A 131 2.00 -17.05 -1.62
C GLY A 131 1.71 -16.22 -0.37
#